data_AF-A0A8T5RDV3-F1
#
_entry.id   AF-A0A8T5RDV3-F1
#
_cell.length_a   1.000
_cell.length_b   1.000
_cell.length_c   1.000
_cell.angle_alpha   90.00
_cell.angle_beta   90.00
_cell.angle_gamma   90.00
#
_symmetry.space_group_name_H-M   'P 1'
#
loop_
_entity.id
_entity.type
_entity.pdbx_description
1 polymer ?
#
loop_
_entity_poly.entity_id
_entity_poly.type
_entity_poly.pdbx_seq_one_letter_code
_entity_poly.pdbx_strand_id
1 'polypeptide(L)'
;MKERFGKLGLHLVNLAENDIKDINQQTIFQIADIKKKNRVRARESLLKMKEHFIETFNRLLNNSLSSTLLKIKEEILKSKNKLMSELITDLTNLIEKKINDNYSNYIEFLLNALENIKHVVDKPPEIIITLNSRDFNFFNNNKEKIVKIFKNNIKLNKSEKEFTGGFICIVPAINISYNDTVENQLKKNTSIIEIEFSKIFSESETDIKQLENFYLKFIQNQRQVIEEYLQNYE
;
A
#
# COMPACT_ATOMS: atom_id res chain seq x y z
N MET A 1 1.54 -72.21 -81.42
CA MET A 1 1.83 -71.96 -79.98
C MET A 1 2.48 -70.61 -79.71
N LYS A 2 3.51 -70.17 -80.45
CA LYS A 2 4.21 -68.88 -80.23
C LYS A 2 3.31 -67.62 -80.15
N GLU A 3 2.29 -67.49 -81.00
CA GLU A 3 1.37 -66.33 -80.98
C GLU A 3 0.47 -66.26 -79.73
N ARG A 4 0.13 -67.41 -79.12
CA ARG A 4 -0.65 -67.44 -77.88
C ARG A 4 0.17 -67.00 -76.67
N PHE A 5 1.48 -67.32 -76.65
CA PHE A 5 2.42 -66.85 -75.61
C PHE A 5 2.73 -65.36 -75.75
N GLY A 6 2.84 -64.83 -76.97
CA GLY A 6 3.03 -63.39 -77.21
C GLY A 6 1.82 -62.55 -76.77
N LYS A 7 0.59 -63.00 -77.07
CA LYS A 7 -0.65 -62.35 -76.61
C LYS A 7 -0.83 -62.42 -75.08
N LEU A 8 -0.45 -63.53 -74.46
CA LEU A 8 -0.47 -63.67 -73.01
C LEU A 8 0.57 -62.76 -72.34
N GLY A 9 1.78 -62.64 -72.89
CA GLY A 9 2.81 -61.72 -72.39
C GLY A 9 2.37 -60.25 -72.47
N LEU A 10 1.81 -59.82 -73.60
CA LEU A 10 1.23 -58.47 -73.75
C LEU A 10 0.07 -58.22 -72.77
N HIS A 11 -0.80 -59.21 -72.56
CA HIS A 11 -1.88 -59.11 -71.58
C HIS A 11 -1.35 -58.98 -70.14
N LEU A 12 -0.32 -59.73 -69.78
CA LEU A 12 0.31 -59.66 -68.45
C LEU A 12 1.03 -58.33 -68.23
N VAL A 13 1.67 -57.77 -69.28
CA VAL A 13 2.27 -56.43 -69.23
C VAL A 13 1.20 -55.35 -69.04
N ASN A 14 0.10 -55.41 -69.80
CA ASN A 14 -1.01 -54.46 -69.65
C ASN A 14 -1.69 -54.56 -68.28
N LEU A 15 -1.83 -55.78 -67.72
CA LEU A 15 -2.32 -55.98 -66.36
C LEU A 15 -1.36 -55.34 -65.34
N ALA A 16 -0.06 -55.60 -65.46
CA ALA A 16 0.95 -55.02 -64.57
C ALA A 16 0.99 -53.49 -64.66
N GLU A 17 0.84 -52.91 -65.86
CA GLU A 17 0.76 -51.46 -66.05
C GLU A 17 -0.48 -50.85 -65.38
N ASN A 18 -1.64 -51.51 -65.50
CA ASN A 18 -2.86 -51.07 -64.83
C ASN A 18 -2.74 -51.20 -63.30
N ASP A 19 -2.21 -52.31 -62.80
CA ASP A 19 -1.97 -52.51 -61.37
C ASP A 19 -1.01 -51.45 -60.81
N ILE A 20 0.09 -51.15 -61.54
CA ILE A 20 1.03 -50.07 -61.16
C ILE A 20 0.34 -48.71 -61.15
N LYS A 21 -0.53 -48.44 -62.13
CA LYS A 21 -1.27 -47.18 -62.21
C LYS A 21 -2.26 -47.03 -61.06
N ASP A 22 -2.97 -48.10 -60.71
CA ASP A 22 -3.91 -48.12 -59.60
C ASP A 22 -3.19 -47.97 -58.26
N ILE A 23 -2.06 -48.67 -58.07
CA ILE A 23 -1.20 -48.52 -56.88
C ILE A 23 -0.69 -47.08 -56.76
N ASN A 24 -0.24 -46.48 -57.86
CA ASN A 24 0.24 -45.09 -57.86
C ASN A 24 -0.88 -44.11 -57.50
N GLN A 25 -2.09 -44.28 -58.05
CA GLN A 25 -3.24 -43.45 -57.69
C GLN A 25 -3.59 -43.59 -56.20
N GLN A 26 -3.69 -44.81 -55.69
CA GLN A 26 -3.96 -45.07 -54.27
C GLN A 26 -2.88 -44.45 -53.37
N THR A 27 -1.62 -44.55 -53.76
CA THR A 27 -0.48 -43.97 -53.04
C THR A 27 -0.59 -42.43 -52.99
N ILE A 28 -0.95 -41.78 -54.09
CA ILE A 28 -1.15 -40.32 -54.14
C ILE A 28 -2.28 -39.90 -53.20
N PHE A 29 -3.42 -40.62 -53.19
CA PHE A 29 -4.53 -40.33 -52.28
C PHE A 29 -4.13 -40.52 -50.82
N GLN A 30 -3.42 -41.60 -50.49
CA GLN A 30 -2.91 -41.84 -49.13
C GLN A 30 -1.94 -40.73 -48.68
N ILE A 31 -1.02 -40.31 -49.56
CA ILE A 31 -0.10 -39.20 -49.27
C ILE A 31 -0.87 -37.90 -49.03
N ALA A 32 -1.89 -37.62 -49.85
CA ALA A 32 -2.74 -36.43 -49.68
C ALA A 32 -3.52 -36.47 -48.35
N ASP A 33 -4.07 -37.63 -47.98
CA ASP A 33 -4.77 -37.82 -46.71
C ASP A 33 -3.85 -37.69 -45.50
N ILE A 34 -2.65 -38.26 -45.56
CA ILE A 34 -1.63 -38.10 -44.51
C ILE A 34 -1.25 -36.61 -44.37
N LYS A 35 -1.00 -35.91 -45.49
CA LYS A 35 -0.71 -34.48 -45.47
C LYS A 35 -1.86 -33.67 -44.88
N LYS A 36 -3.12 -34.00 -45.23
CA LYS A 36 -4.31 -33.34 -44.68
C LYS A 36 -4.42 -33.56 -43.16
N LYS A 37 -4.29 -34.81 -42.69
CA LYS A 37 -4.32 -35.14 -41.26
C LYS A 37 -3.19 -34.45 -40.49
N ASN A 38 -1.99 -34.40 -41.05
CA ASN A 38 -0.86 -33.70 -40.42
C ASN A 38 -1.09 -32.18 -40.34
N ARG A 39 -1.67 -31.56 -41.39
CA ARG A 39 -2.03 -30.13 -41.35
C ARG A 39 -3.08 -29.83 -40.29
N VAL A 40 -4.11 -30.68 -40.15
CA VAL A 40 -5.14 -30.52 -39.11
C VAL A 40 -4.53 -30.63 -37.73
N ARG A 41 -3.72 -31.66 -37.46
CA ARG A 41 -3.02 -31.83 -36.17
C ARG A 41 -2.08 -30.67 -35.85
N ALA A 42 -1.34 -30.18 -36.85
CA ALA A 42 -0.46 -29.03 -36.68
C ALA A 42 -1.27 -27.76 -36.32
N ARG A 43 -2.42 -27.54 -36.97
CA ARG A 43 -3.32 -26.42 -36.66
C ARG A 43 -3.91 -26.53 -35.26
N GLU A 44 -4.37 -27.70 -34.86
CA GLU A 44 -4.88 -27.95 -33.50
C GLU A 44 -3.80 -27.71 -32.43
N SER A 45 -2.57 -28.18 -32.68
CA SER A 45 -1.44 -27.96 -31.78
C SER A 45 -1.07 -26.49 -31.67
N LEU A 46 -1.09 -25.74 -32.78
CA LEU A 46 -0.85 -24.30 -32.81
C LEU A 46 -1.93 -23.54 -32.03
N LEU A 47 -3.20 -23.90 -32.20
CA LEU A 47 -4.31 -23.29 -31.46
C LEU A 47 -4.15 -23.49 -29.94
N LYS A 48 -3.88 -24.72 -29.50
CA LYS A 48 -3.62 -25.02 -28.08
C LYS A 48 -2.42 -24.24 -27.53
N MET A 49 -1.35 -24.10 -28.32
CA MET A 49 -0.18 -23.33 -27.93
C MET A 49 -0.50 -21.83 -27.82
N LYS A 50 -1.29 -21.28 -28.76
CA LYS A 50 -1.76 -19.88 -28.74
C LYS A 50 -2.64 -19.63 -27.51
N GLU A 51 -3.60 -20.50 -27.23
CA GLU A 51 -4.47 -20.39 -26.05
C GLU A 51 -3.65 -20.43 -24.75
N HIS A 52 -2.73 -21.38 -24.62
CA HIS A 52 -1.87 -21.49 -23.45
C HIS A 52 -0.94 -20.27 -23.27
N PHE A 53 -0.43 -19.72 -24.37
CA PHE A 53 0.37 -18.50 -24.36
C PHE A 53 -0.46 -17.31 -23.87
N ILE A 54 -1.66 -17.11 -24.43
CA ILE A 54 -2.57 -16.01 -24.03
C ILE A 54 -2.91 -16.11 -22.54
N GLU A 55 -3.25 -17.30 -22.05
CA GLU A 55 -3.57 -17.53 -20.64
C GLU A 55 -2.36 -17.21 -19.74
N THR A 56 -1.19 -17.72 -20.09
CA THR A 56 0.04 -17.52 -19.32
C THR A 56 0.45 -16.05 -19.32
N PHE A 57 0.37 -15.38 -20.46
CA PHE A 57 0.67 -13.96 -20.60
C PHE A 57 -0.27 -13.11 -19.74
N ASN A 58 -1.57 -13.35 -19.83
CA ASN A 58 -2.57 -12.64 -19.01
C ASN A 58 -2.35 -12.85 -17.51
N ARG A 59 -2.01 -14.07 -17.10
CA ARG A 59 -1.69 -14.38 -15.71
C ARG A 59 -0.45 -13.62 -15.23
N LEU A 60 0.63 -13.63 -16.01
CA LEU A 60 1.87 -12.92 -15.66
C LEU A 60 1.63 -11.40 -15.57
N LEU A 61 0.88 -10.85 -16.51
CA LEU A 61 0.56 -9.43 -16.55
C LEU A 61 -0.30 -9.02 -15.34
N ASN A 62 -1.31 -9.81 -14.99
CA ASN A 62 -2.16 -9.55 -13.82
C ASN A 62 -1.37 -9.65 -12.50
N ASN A 63 -0.47 -10.63 -12.38
CA ASN A 63 0.38 -10.79 -11.21
C ASN A 63 1.36 -9.62 -11.07
N SER A 64 1.97 -9.20 -12.19
CA SER A 64 2.86 -8.04 -12.23
C SER A 64 2.13 -6.76 -11.83
N LEU A 65 0.92 -6.52 -12.36
CA LEU A 65 0.09 -5.38 -11.96
C LEU A 65 -0.22 -5.41 -10.47
N SER A 66 -0.75 -6.52 -9.97
CA SER A 66 -1.14 -6.65 -8.57
C SER A 66 0.06 -6.36 -7.66
N SER A 67 1.23 -6.90 -7.99
CA SER A 67 2.46 -6.68 -7.23
C SER A 67 2.94 -5.23 -7.28
N THR A 68 2.83 -4.57 -8.43
CA THR A 68 3.27 -3.17 -8.61
C THR A 68 2.35 -2.22 -7.89
N LEU A 69 1.04 -2.43 -7.98
CA LEU A 69 0.02 -1.63 -7.31
C LEU A 69 0.14 -1.75 -5.78
N LEU A 70 0.41 -2.95 -5.28
CA LEU A 70 0.71 -3.16 -3.86
C LEU A 70 1.94 -2.36 -3.40
N LYS A 71 3.05 -2.43 -4.16
CA LYS A 71 4.27 -1.66 -3.85
C LYS A 71 4.01 -0.15 -3.82
N ILE A 72 3.28 0.39 -4.79
CA ILE A 72 2.93 1.81 -4.84
C ILE A 72 2.11 2.18 -3.59
N LYS A 73 1.11 1.38 -3.22
CA LYS A 73 0.31 1.63 -2.01
C LYS A 73 1.15 1.62 -0.74
N GLU A 74 2.11 0.70 -0.62
CA GLU A 74 3.03 0.65 0.51
C GLU A 74 3.95 1.89 0.56
N GLU A 75 4.47 2.35 -0.58
CA GLU A 75 5.32 3.55 -0.65
C GLU A 75 4.54 4.82 -0.30
N ILE A 76 3.30 4.94 -0.76
CA ILE A 76 2.39 6.04 -0.39
C ILE A 76 2.14 6.03 1.12
N LEU A 77 1.84 4.85 1.70
CA LEU A 77 1.60 4.74 3.14
C LEU A 77 2.84 5.11 3.96
N LYS A 78 4.03 4.65 3.54
CA LYS A 78 5.29 5.03 4.18
C LYS A 78 5.53 6.53 4.12
N SER A 79 5.26 7.15 2.97
CA SER A 79 5.40 8.60 2.78
C SER A 79 4.42 9.38 3.67
N LYS A 80 3.16 8.93 3.74
CA LYS A 80 2.14 9.53 4.62
C LYS A 80 2.57 9.48 6.10
N ASN A 81 3.04 8.31 6.56
CA ASN A 81 3.48 8.15 7.95
C ASN A 81 4.71 9.02 8.26
N LYS A 82 5.63 9.15 7.30
CA LYS A 82 6.79 10.03 7.43
C LYS A 82 6.36 11.49 7.58
N LEU A 83 5.51 11.98 6.68
CA LEU A 83 5.01 13.36 6.75
C LEU A 83 4.21 13.63 8.03
N MET A 84 3.44 12.64 8.52
CA MET A 84 2.76 12.76 9.80
C MET A 84 3.74 12.91 10.96
N SER A 85 4.81 12.12 10.98
CA SER A 85 5.86 12.25 12.00
C SER A 85 6.54 13.61 11.95
N GLU A 86 6.87 14.10 10.75
CA GLU A 86 7.47 15.43 10.55
C GLU A 86 6.53 16.54 11.03
N LEU A 87 5.23 16.46 10.71
CA LEU A 87 4.23 17.40 11.18
C LEU A 87 4.13 17.46 12.71
N ILE A 88 4.14 16.31 13.40
CA ILE A 88 4.10 16.27 14.86
C ILE A 88 5.35 16.92 15.46
N THR A 89 6.52 16.67 14.87
CA THR A 89 7.76 17.31 15.29
C THR A 89 7.71 18.83 15.07
N ASP A 90 7.25 19.28 13.91
CA ASP A 90 7.14 20.71 13.58
C ASP A 90 6.14 21.44 14.48
N LEU A 91 4.99 20.81 14.77
CA LEU A 91 4.01 21.33 15.73
C LEU A 91 4.63 21.44 17.13
N THR A 92 5.38 20.44 17.57
CA THR A 92 6.06 20.46 18.87
C THR A 92 7.05 21.61 18.95
N ASN A 93 7.90 21.77 17.93
CA ASN A 93 8.87 22.86 17.84
C ASN A 93 8.20 24.24 17.79
N LEU A 94 7.08 24.36 17.06
CA LEU A 94 6.32 25.60 16.97
C LEU A 94 5.68 25.97 18.31
N ILE A 95 5.13 24.98 19.04
CA ILE A 95 4.60 25.18 20.39
C ILE A 95 5.74 25.60 21.33
N GLU A 96 6.88 24.91 21.32
CA GLU A 96 8.05 25.27 22.13
C GLU A 96 8.48 26.71 21.89
N LYS A 97 8.59 27.10 20.62
CA LYS A 97 8.94 28.47 20.23
C LYS A 97 7.93 29.47 20.76
N LYS A 98 6.62 29.22 20.60
CA LYS A 98 5.57 30.09 21.13
C LYS A 98 5.60 30.22 22.66
N ILE A 99 5.94 29.14 23.36
CA ILE A 99 6.13 29.17 24.82
C ILE A 99 7.31 30.07 25.17
N ASN A 100 8.43 29.98 24.44
CA ASN A 100 9.61 30.80 24.69
C ASN A 100 9.37 32.28 24.35
N ASP A 101 8.67 32.56 23.25
CA ASP A 101 8.38 33.92 22.78
C ASP A 101 7.42 34.67 23.73
N ASN A 102 6.48 33.97 24.37
CA ASN A 102 5.52 34.57 25.30
C ASN A 102 5.30 33.70 26.54
N TYR A 103 6.35 33.60 27.35
CA TYR A 103 6.35 32.73 28.52
C TYR A 103 5.31 33.12 29.57
N SER A 104 5.02 34.41 29.77
CA SER A 104 4.00 34.87 30.72
C SER A 104 2.60 34.32 30.39
N ASN A 105 2.19 34.42 29.12
CA ASN A 105 0.89 33.90 28.70
C ASN A 105 0.83 32.36 28.82
N TYR A 106 1.95 31.68 28.57
CA TYR A 106 2.04 30.24 28.80
C TYR A 106 1.90 29.86 30.28
N ILE A 107 2.49 30.63 31.19
CA ILE A 107 2.31 30.41 32.64
C ILE A 107 0.85 30.61 33.05
N GLU A 108 0.16 31.64 32.54
CA GLU A 108 -1.27 31.83 32.79
C GLU A 108 -2.10 30.66 32.26
N PHE A 109 -1.78 30.18 31.05
CA PHE A 109 -2.38 28.97 30.50
C PHE A 109 -2.18 27.74 31.41
N LEU A 110 -0.96 27.51 31.90
CA LEU A 110 -0.67 26.41 32.84
C LEU A 110 -1.46 26.52 34.14
N LEU A 111 -1.57 27.73 34.71
CA LEU A 111 -2.32 27.96 35.94
C LEU A 111 -3.82 27.67 35.73
N ASN A 112 -4.38 28.13 34.61
CA ASN A 112 -5.78 27.82 34.25
C ASN A 112 -6.00 26.32 34.04
N ALA A 113 -5.04 25.63 33.41
CA ALA A 113 -5.12 24.18 33.21
C ALA A 113 -5.08 23.42 34.56
N LEU A 114 -4.24 23.86 35.50
CA LEU A 114 -4.22 23.34 36.88
C LEU A 114 -5.53 23.61 37.62
N GLU A 115 -6.15 24.78 37.42
CA GLU A 115 -7.45 25.10 38.02
C GLU A 115 -8.59 24.23 37.46
N ASN A 116 -8.54 23.91 36.17
CA ASN A 116 -9.51 23.02 35.52
C ASN A 116 -9.47 21.58 36.04
N ILE A 117 -8.37 21.13 36.66
CA ILE A 117 -8.30 19.80 37.26
C ILE A 117 -8.55 19.81 38.77
N LYS A 118 -8.65 21.00 39.39
CA LYS A 118 -8.82 21.18 40.82
C LYS A 118 -9.95 20.33 41.40
N HIS A 119 -11.10 20.31 40.75
CA HIS A 119 -12.29 19.59 41.23
C HIS A 119 -12.12 18.06 41.21
N VAL A 120 -11.21 17.54 40.39
CA VAL A 120 -10.85 16.12 40.35
C VAL A 120 -9.87 15.76 41.49
N VAL A 121 -9.13 16.75 41.97
CA VAL A 121 -7.93 16.56 42.82
C VAL A 121 -8.08 17.10 44.25
N ASP A 122 -9.10 17.93 44.54
CA ASP A 122 -9.27 18.66 45.81
C ASP A 122 -9.55 17.78 47.06
N LYS A 123 -9.57 16.44 46.96
CA LYS A 123 -9.94 15.52 48.06
C LYS A 123 -8.95 14.39 48.44
N PRO A 124 -7.64 14.48 48.16
CA PRO A 124 -6.66 13.73 48.98
C PRO A 124 -5.44 14.55 49.46
N PRO A 125 -4.67 14.05 50.46
CA PRO A 125 -3.83 14.88 51.33
C PRO A 125 -2.58 15.53 50.68
N GLU A 126 -1.99 14.94 49.65
CA GLU A 126 -0.80 15.46 48.99
C GLU A 126 -0.92 15.36 47.46
N ILE A 127 -0.59 16.44 46.77
CA ILE A 127 -0.59 16.53 45.31
C ILE A 127 0.87 16.68 44.85
N ILE A 128 1.30 15.81 43.94
CA ILE A 128 2.64 15.88 43.36
C ILE A 128 2.50 16.43 41.94
N ILE A 129 3.13 17.58 41.67
CA ILE A 129 3.17 18.18 40.34
C ILE A 129 4.60 18.07 39.81
N THR A 130 4.75 17.34 38.71
CA THR A 130 6.02 17.19 38.01
C THR A 130 6.06 18.12 36.81
N LEU A 131 7.13 18.92 36.73
CA LEU A 131 7.35 19.97 35.73
C LEU A 131 8.68 19.75 35.00
N ASN A 132 8.84 20.33 33.81
CA ASN A 132 10.13 20.38 33.12
C ASN A 132 11.12 21.31 33.86
N SER A 133 12.39 21.33 33.44
CA SER A 133 13.42 22.16 34.10
C SER A 133 13.03 23.63 34.25
N ARG A 134 12.53 24.23 33.16
CA ARG A 134 12.23 25.66 33.08
C ARG A 134 11.07 26.03 34.00
N ASP A 135 9.97 25.29 33.89
CA ASP A 135 8.74 25.57 34.60
C ASP A 135 8.87 25.23 36.09
N PHE A 136 9.64 24.17 36.42
CA PHE A 136 10.02 23.87 37.79
C PHE A 136 10.76 25.04 38.44
N ASN A 137 11.77 25.61 37.77
CA ASN A 137 12.52 26.74 38.32
C ASN A 137 11.63 27.96 38.54
N PHE A 138 10.73 28.26 37.60
CA PHE A 138 9.77 29.35 37.73
C PHE A 138 8.85 29.16 38.95
N PHE A 139 8.22 27.99 39.08
CA PHE A 139 7.28 27.72 40.17
C PHE A 139 7.95 27.48 41.52
N ASN A 140 9.21 27.02 41.54
CA ASN A 140 9.96 26.94 42.79
C ASN A 140 10.22 28.33 43.40
N ASN A 141 10.35 29.36 42.56
CA ASN A 141 10.49 30.75 42.99
C ASN A 141 9.14 31.46 43.24
N ASN A 142 8.03 30.92 42.75
CA ASN A 142 6.69 31.52 42.81
C ASN A 142 5.65 30.52 43.33
N LYS A 143 6.00 29.77 44.39
CA LYS A 143 5.19 28.64 44.89
C LYS A 143 3.77 29.06 45.28
N GLU A 144 3.60 30.29 45.76
CA GLU A 144 2.30 30.80 46.17
C GLU A 144 1.26 30.79 45.03
N LYS A 145 1.68 30.85 43.76
CA LYS A 145 0.75 30.80 42.62
C LYS A 145 0.03 29.47 42.52
N ILE A 146 0.73 28.35 42.73
CA ILE A 146 0.14 27.00 42.67
C ILE A 146 -0.58 26.69 43.98
N VAL A 147 -0.01 27.07 45.13
CA VAL A 147 -0.63 26.85 46.45
C VAL A 147 -1.97 27.58 46.59
N LYS A 148 -2.18 28.71 45.90
CA LYS A 148 -3.50 29.37 45.86
C LYS A 148 -4.57 28.56 45.13
N ILE A 149 -4.19 27.72 44.17
CA ILE A 149 -5.13 26.94 43.36
C ILE A 149 -5.68 25.78 44.19
N PHE A 150 -4.81 25.01 44.85
CA PHE A 150 -5.19 23.81 45.60
C PHE A 150 -5.19 24.08 47.11
N LYS A 151 -6.18 23.57 47.82
CA LYS A 151 -6.25 23.71 49.30
C LYS A 151 -5.33 22.72 50.04
N ASN A 152 -4.59 21.88 49.32
CA ASN A 152 -3.89 20.71 49.84
C ASN A 152 -2.36 20.93 49.82
N ASN A 153 -1.60 20.06 50.48
CA ASN A 153 -0.14 20.15 50.44
C ASN A 153 0.37 19.79 49.03
N ILE A 154 1.24 20.65 48.46
CA ILE A 154 1.73 20.50 47.09
C ILE A 154 3.22 20.26 47.11
N LYS A 155 3.63 19.15 46.49
CA LYS A 155 5.03 18.82 46.23
C LYS A 155 5.34 19.06 44.76
N LEU A 156 6.27 19.97 44.49
CA LEU A 156 6.79 20.19 43.14
C LEU A 156 8.00 19.28 42.91
N ASN A 157 7.98 18.52 41.84
CA ASN A 157 9.10 17.71 41.38
C ASN A 157 9.58 18.20 40.02
N LYS A 158 10.88 18.11 39.80
CA LYS A 158 11.47 18.23 38.48
C LYS A 158 11.39 16.87 37.79
N SER A 159 10.98 16.85 36.53
CA SER A 159 10.96 15.63 35.71
C SER A 159 12.37 15.14 35.42
N GLU A 160 12.58 13.82 35.44
CA GLU A 160 13.83 13.20 34.97
C GLU A 160 13.97 13.25 33.45
N LYS A 161 12.84 13.19 32.74
CA LYS A 161 12.77 13.32 31.27
C LYS A 161 12.22 14.69 30.93
N GLU A 162 12.97 15.46 30.15
CA GLU A 162 12.50 16.77 29.67
C GLU A 162 11.32 16.61 28.72
N PHE A 163 10.40 17.57 28.83
CA PHE A 163 9.25 17.73 27.96
C PHE A 163 9.04 19.22 27.62
N THR A 164 8.46 19.50 26.46
CA THR A 164 8.34 20.84 25.89
C THR A 164 7.56 21.80 26.79
N GLY A 165 6.50 21.30 27.43
CA GLY A 165 5.67 22.06 28.37
C GLY A 165 4.49 21.25 28.90
N GLY A 166 3.70 21.86 29.77
CA GLY A 166 2.61 21.22 30.50
C GLY A 166 3.05 20.74 31.88
N PHE A 167 2.30 19.81 32.45
CA PHE A 167 2.61 19.25 33.76
C PHE A 167 2.07 17.82 33.89
N ILE A 168 2.61 17.09 34.87
CA ILE A 168 2.05 15.80 35.29
C ILE A 168 1.63 15.94 36.75
N CYS A 169 0.35 15.76 37.03
CA CYS A 169 -0.22 15.80 38.37
C CYS A 169 -0.53 14.39 38.85
N ILE A 170 0.07 13.98 39.96
CA ILE A 170 -0.12 12.68 40.59
C ILE A 170 -0.73 12.89 41.97
N VAL A 171 -1.74 12.09 42.28
CA VAL A 171 -2.41 12.08 43.57
C VAL A 171 -2.23 10.70 44.20
N PRO A 172 -1.15 10.48 44.98
CA PRO A 172 -0.73 9.15 45.41
C PRO A 172 -1.82 8.41 46.19
N ALA A 173 -2.55 9.11 47.05
CA ALA A 173 -3.54 8.52 47.94
C ALA A 173 -4.71 7.83 47.23
N ILE A 174 -5.03 8.25 45.99
CA ILE A 174 -6.12 7.69 45.18
C ILE A 174 -5.61 7.09 43.86
N ASN A 175 -4.30 7.02 43.68
CA ASN A 175 -3.63 6.50 42.48
C ASN A 175 -4.13 7.14 41.16
N ILE A 176 -4.45 8.44 41.20
CA ILE A 176 -4.81 9.21 40.00
C ILE A 176 -3.56 9.88 39.44
N SER A 177 -3.38 9.79 38.12
CA SER A 177 -2.35 10.49 37.38
C SER A 177 -2.98 11.23 36.20
N TYR A 178 -2.74 12.54 36.13
CA TYR A 178 -3.15 13.41 35.05
C TYR A 178 -1.91 13.92 34.33
N ASN A 179 -1.75 13.52 33.07
CA ASN A 179 -0.66 13.99 32.23
C ASN A 179 -1.21 15.00 31.23
N ASP A 180 -0.77 16.25 31.38
CA ASP A 180 -1.13 17.38 30.53
C ASP A 180 0.07 17.93 29.74
N THR A 181 1.10 17.11 29.51
CA THR A 181 2.25 17.55 28.72
C THR A 181 1.85 17.77 27.27
N VAL A 182 2.56 18.66 26.58
CA VAL A 182 2.36 18.96 25.15
C VAL A 182 2.41 17.68 24.32
N GLU A 183 3.36 16.79 24.59
CA GLU A 183 3.51 15.52 23.87
C GLU A 183 2.30 14.61 24.10
N ASN A 184 1.78 14.56 25.33
CA ASN A 184 0.60 13.75 25.62
C ASN A 184 -0.66 14.34 24.98
N GLN A 185 -0.79 15.67 24.95
CA GLN A 185 -1.89 16.35 24.28
C GLN A 185 -1.85 16.13 22.76
N LEU A 186 -0.68 16.26 22.13
CA LEU A 186 -0.51 15.94 20.71
C LEU A 186 -0.82 14.47 20.41
N LYS A 187 -0.38 13.56 21.30
CA LYS A 187 -0.66 12.12 21.17
C LYS A 187 -2.14 11.78 21.31
N LYS A 188 -2.84 12.37 22.29
CA LYS A 188 -4.29 12.18 22.47
C LYS A 188 -5.09 12.66 21.27
N ASN A 189 -4.61 13.73 20.63
CA ASN A 189 -5.26 14.34 19.47
C ASN A 189 -4.72 13.83 18.13
N THR A 190 -3.85 12.81 18.10
CA THR A 190 -3.26 12.27 16.86
C THR A 190 -4.32 11.88 15.85
N SER A 191 -5.41 11.22 16.25
CA SER A 191 -6.49 10.86 15.33
C SER A 191 -7.15 12.08 14.67
N ILE A 192 -7.30 13.19 15.40
CA ILE A 192 -7.86 14.43 14.85
C ILE A 192 -6.87 15.06 13.87
N ILE A 193 -5.58 15.11 14.26
CA ILE A 193 -4.51 15.61 13.39
C ILE A 193 -4.44 14.78 12.10
N GLU A 194 -4.54 13.45 12.19
CA GLU A 194 -4.56 12.54 11.04
C GLU A 194 -5.77 12.78 10.13
N ILE A 195 -6.96 13.03 10.70
CA ILE A 195 -8.16 13.33 9.94
C ILE A 195 -7.98 14.65 9.18
N GLU A 196 -7.58 15.73 9.86
CA GLU A 196 -7.38 17.04 9.23
C GLU A 196 -6.25 17.00 8.20
N PHE A 197 -5.15 16.33 8.51
CA PHE A 197 -4.07 16.11 7.55
C PHE A 197 -4.57 15.34 6.33
N SER A 198 -5.32 14.24 6.53
CA SER A 198 -5.85 13.44 5.42
C SER A 198 -6.84 14.23 4.55
N LYS A 199 -7.56 15.22 5.09
CA LYS A 199 -8.42 16.10 4.29
C LYS A 199 -7.64 16.91 3.26
N ILE A 200 -6.44 17.36 3.61
CA ILE A 200 -5.54 18.06 2.69
C ILE A 200 -5.12 17.13 1.53
N PHE A 201 -4.98 15.83 1.81
CA PHE A 201 -4.67 14.82 0.77
C PHE A 201 -5.90 14.27 0.04
N SER A 202 -7.13 14.44 0.54
CA SER A 202 -8.32 13.96 -0.19
C SER A 202 -8.54 14.69 -1.52
N GLU A 203 -8.02 15.91 -1.68
CA GLU A 203 -7.97 16.58 -3.00
C GLU A 203 -7.00 15.86 -3.96
N SER A 204 -5.90 15.29 -3.44
CA SER A 204 -4.92 14.48 -4.18
C SER A 204 -5.34 13.00 -4.39
N GLU A 205 -6.44 12.55 -3.79
CA GLU A 205 -7.00 11.21 -4.06
C GLU A 205 -7.40 11.07 -5.54
N THR A 206 -7.75 12.21 -6.16
CA THR A 206 -7.95 12.34 -7.61
C THR A 206 -6.69 11.96 -8.39
N ASP A 207 -5.51 12.36 -7.93
CA ASP A 207 -4.24 12.08 -8.60
C ASP A 207 -3.84 10.61 -8.48
N ILE A 208 -4.11 9.98 -7.32
CA ILE A 208 -3.90 8.53 -7.13
C ILE A 208 -4.83 7.74 -8.05
N LYS A 209 -6.12 8.12 -8.14
CA LYS A 209 -7.07 7.51 -9.08
C LYS A 209 -6.69 7.75 -10.54
N GLN A 210 -6.14 8.92 -10.86
CA GLN A 210 -5.62 9.20 -12.19
C GLN A 210 -4.42 8.31 -12.53
N LEU A 211 -3.52 8.09 -11.57
CA LEU A 211 -2.37 7.19 -11.74
C LEU A 211 -2.84 5.74 -11.94
N GLU A 212 -3.78 5.26 -11.13
CA GLU A 212 -4.42 3.95 -11.32
C GLU A 212 -5.05 3.83 -12.72
N ASN A 213 -5.79 4.85 -13.16
CA ASN A 213 -6.40 4.88 -14.50
C ASN A 213 -5.35 4.92 -15.62
N PHE A 214 -4.24 5.63 -15.46
CA PHE A 214 -3.16 5.67 -16.44
C PHE A 214 -2.52 4.28 -16.61
N TYR A 215 -2.26 3.58 -15.50
CA TYR A 215 -1.74 2.22 -15.53
C TYR A 215 -2.72 1.21 -16.13
N LEU A 216 -4.02 1.32 -15.83
CA LEU A 216 -5.05 0.49 -16.45
C LEU A 216 -5.10 0.68 -17.97
N LYS A 217 -5.02 1.94 -18.44
CA LYS A 217 -4.96 2.25 -19.88
C LYS A 217 -3.70 1.71 -20.54
N PHE A 218 -2.54 1.86 -19.90
CA PHE A 218 -1.29 1.30 -20.42
C PHE A 218 -1.42 -0.21 -20.65
N ILE A 219 -2.06 -0.93 -19.73
CA ILE A 219 -2.26 -2.38 -19.86
C ILE A 219 -3.24 -2.74 -20.97
N GLN A 220 -4.36 -2.02 -21.08
CA GLN A 220 -5.28 -2.23 -22.19
C GLN A 220 -4.56 -2.07 -23.54
N ASN A 221 -3.71 -1.05 -23.67
CA ASN A 221 -2.90 -0.86 -24.86
C ASN A 221 -1.93 -2.04 -25.09
N GLN A 222 -1.23 -2.52 -24.07
CA GLN A 222 -0.32 -3.67 -24.22
C GLN A 222 -1.05 -4.95 -24.61
N ARG A 223 -2.26 -5.19 -24.07
CA ARG A 223 -3.11 -6.33 -24.46
C ARG A 223 -3.52 -6.22 -25.92
N GLN A 224 -3.96 -5.04 -26.35
CA GLN A 224 -4.38 -4.80 -27.72
C GLN A 224 -3.23 -4.99 -28.72
N VAL A 225 -2.04 -4.47 -28.42
CA VAL A 225 -0.84 -4.66 -29.27
C VAL A 225 -0.51 -6.14 -29.47
N ILE A 226 -0.67 -6.97 -28.44
CA ILE A 226 -0.40 -8.40 -28.53
C ILE A 226 -1.51 -9.13 -29.28
N GLU A 227 -2.78 -8.77 -29.09
CA GLU A 227 -3.89 -9.31 -29.88
C GLU A 227 -3.72 -8.99 -31.37
N GLU A 228 -3.36 -7.76 -31.72
CA GLU A 228 -3.06 -7.33 -33.10
C GLU A 228 -1.85 -8.09 -33.66
N TYR A 229 -0.78 -8.27 -32.87
CA TYR A 229 0.37 -9.07 -33.30
C TYR A 229 -0.01 -10.52 -33.57
N LEU A 230 -0.89 -11.12 -32.76
CA LEU A 230 -1.36 -12.49 -32.91
C LEU A 230 -2.35 -12.68 -34.07
N GLN A 231 -3.06 -11.63 -34.51
CA GLN A 231 -3.90 -11.66 -35.71
C GLN A 231 -3.07 -11.76 -36.99
N ASN A 232 -1.85 -11.20 -37.02
CA ASN A 232 -0.96 -11.29 -38.19
C ASN A 232 -0.42 -12.71 -38.48
N TYR A 233 -0.72 -13.68 -37.61
CA TYR A 233 -0.35 -15.09 -37.77
C TYR A 233 -1.57 -16.00 -38.02
N GLU A 234 -2.76 -15.43 -38.26
CA GLU A 234 -3.96 -16.14 -38.74
C GLU A 234 -3.99 -16.26 -40.28
#